data_AF-A0AB36XXJ3-F1
#
_entry.id   AF-A0AB36XXJ3-F1
#
_cell.length_a   1.000
_cell.length_b   1.000
_cell.length_c   1.000
_cell.angle_alpha   90.00
_cell.angle_beta   90.00
_cell.angle_gamma   90.00
#
_symmetry.space_group_name_H-M   'P 1'
#
loop_
_entity.id
_entity.type
_entity.pdbx_description
1 polymer ?
#
loop_
_entity_poly.entity_id
_entity_poly.type
_entity_poly.pdbx_seq_one_letter_code
_entity_poly.pdbx_strand_id
1 'polypeptide(L)'
;MGIFKASNWKKEGDGLLVAAKALRQQWLSNREELVSVITEWSPRSSEVFTKDTALARASMLLLGYSVEMFLKGGVVKLYSYCSEEMVERLMRKLGHDYEGMAKRLKIKLEPDQFEQLNGLSQSVVNDARYPATPSLDKNFFEQTNKITQYNHRQPNFERLVGLVEQIRDFVKKIDSDSLNPTSYQHHWTDWGYVVSRWGGHLPPTIVFRHEDQLSKSDLRRAIEAVVTLYAELDCYQIYRDRGMGKSRRCEPWSLH
;
A
#
# COMPACT_ATOMS: atom_id res chain seq x y z
N MET A 1 -18.03 -3.07 -9.38
CA MET A 1 -17.99 -2.59 -7.97
C MET A 1 -16.93 -1.51 -7.77
N GLY A 2 -17.02 -0.69 -6.71
CA GLY A 2 -16.14 0.47 -6.49
C GLY A 2 -14.65 0.15 -6.26
N ILE A 3 -14.34 -0.99 -5.64
CA ILE A 3 -12.97 -1.40 -5.27
C ILE A 3 -12.12 -1.89 -6.46
N PHE A 4 -12.71 -2.13 -7.62
CA PHE A 4 -11.98 -2.57 -8.83
C PHE A 4 -11.64 -1.40 -9.75
N LYS A 5 -11.99 -0.17 -9.36
CA LYS A 5 -11.64 1.05 -10.10
C LYS A 5 -10.50 1.77 -9.38
N ALA A 6 -9.30 1.76 -9.98
CA ALA A 6 -8.13 2.45 -9.44
C ALA A 6 -8.36 3.95 -9.16
N SER A 7 -9.23 4.61 -9.95
CA SER A 7 -9.59 6.01 -9.74
C SER A 7 -10.32 6.27 -8.42
N ASN A 8 -11.10 5.30 -7.92
CA ASN A 8 -11.78 5.43 -6.63
C ASN A 8 -10.78 5.40 -5.47
N TRP A 9 -9.82 4.48 -5.52
CA TRP A 9 -8.72 4.42 -4.54
C TRP A 9 -7.89 5.70 -4.55
N LYS A 10 -7.56 6.22 -5.72
CA LYS A 10 -6.84 7.50 -5.83
C LYS A 10 -7.63 8.65 -5.18
N LYS A 11 -8.93 8.75 -5.48
CA LYS A 11 -9.79 9.79 -4.92
C LYS A 11 -9.83 9.72 -3.39
N GLU A 12 -9.95 8.51 -2.84
CA GLU A 12 -9.95 8.28 -1.39
C GLU A 12 -8.58 8.66 -0.77
N GLY A 13 -7.49 8.20 -1.38
CA GLY A 13 -6.13 8.51 -0.94
C GLY A 13 -5.83 10.02 -0.95
N ASP A 14 -6.27 10.73 -2.00
CA ASP A 14 -6.16 12.19 -2.10
C ASP A 14 -6.92 12.90 -0.97
N GLY A 15 -8.16 12.47 -0.67
CA GLY A 15 -8.97 13.02 0.42
C GLY A 15 -8.31 12.82 1.80
N LEU A 16 -7.80 11.61 2.05
CA LEU A 16 -7.09 11.27 3.28
C LEU A 16 -5.79 12.07 3.44
N LEU A 17 -5.04 12.29 2.36
CA LEU A 17 -3.81 13.10 2.39
C LEU A 17 -4.11 14.55 2.76
N VAL A 18 -5.15 15.14 2.16
CA VAL A 18 -5.59 16.51 2.47
C VAL A 18 -6.02 16.60 3.93
N ALA A 19 -6.82 15.65 4.41
CA ALA A 19 -7.27 15.61 5.80
C ALA A 19 -6.09 15.45 6.78
N ALA A 20 -5.13 14.57 6.48
CA ALA A 20 -3.92 14.40 7.28
C ALA A 20 -3.14 15.71 7.43
N LYS A 21 -2.93 16.44 6.33
CA LYS A 21 -2.24 17.75 6.33
C LYS A 21 -3.02 18.79 7.13
N ALA A 22 -4.34 18.85 6.97
CA ALA A 22 -5.19 19.79 7.71
C ALA A 22 -5.16 19.54 9.23
N LEU A 23 -5.25 18.27 9.66
CA LEU A 23 -5.12 17.90 11.08
C LEU A 23 -3.74 18.23 11.63
N ARG A 24 -2.67 18.03 10.83
CA ARG A 24 -1.32 18.41 11.22
C ARG A 24 -1.18 19.92 11.42
N GLN A 25 -1.76 20.72 10.53
CA GLN A 25 -1.76 22.18 10.67
C GLN A 25 -2.50 22.62 11.94
N GLN A 26 -3.66 22.01 12.21
CA GLN A 26 -4.41 22.29 13.44
C GLN A 26 -3.62 21.90 14.70
N TRP A 27 -2.86 20.81 14.65
CA TRP A 27 -1.97 20.40 15.73
C TRP A 27 -0.84 21.43 15.97
N LEU A 28 -0.22 21.96 14.91
CA LEU A 28 0.80 23.00 15.03
C LEU A 28 0.24 24.27 15.72
N SER A 29 -0.93 24.74 15.31
CA SER A 29 -1.60 25.87 15.96
C SER A 29 -1.96 25.59 17.43
N ASN A 30 -2.45 24.38 17.73
CA ASN A 30 -2.73 23.97 19.11
C ASN A 30 -1.45 23.90 19.97
N ARG A 31 -0.30 23.59 19.39
CA ARG A 31 0.98 23.56 20.10
C ARG A 31 1.46 24.95 20.49
N GLU A 32 1.26 25.96 19.64
CA GLU A 32 1.59 27.35 19.95
C GLU A 32 0.77 27.84 21.15
N GLU A 33 -0.53 27.55 21.16
CA GLU A 33 -1.45 27.83 22.28
C GLU A 33 -1.07 27.06 23.55
N LEU A 34 -0.66 25.79 23.43
CA LEU A 34 -0.21 25.00 24.58
C LEU A 34 1.07 25.58 25.20
N VAL A 35 2.00 26.11 24.40
CA VAL A 35 3.21 26.76 24.90
C VAL A 35 2.85 28.02 25.69
N SER A 36 1.94 28.87 25.20
CA SER A 36 1.52 30.08 25.91
C SER A 36 0.83 29.77 27.25
N VAL A 37 -0.08 28.77 27.27
CA VAL A 37 -0.78 28.34 28.49
C VAL A 37 0.19 27.75 29.53
N ILE A 38 1.21 27.01 29.10
CA ILE A 38 2.23 26.47 30.01
C ILE A 38 3.07 27.58 30.65
N THR A 39 3.39 28.64 29.89
CA THR A 39 4.16 29.77 30.41
C THR A 39 3.38 30.66 31.38
N GLU A 40 2.05 30.68 31.31
CA GLU A 40 1.19 31.54 32.13
C GLU A 40 0.79 30.96 33.50
N TRP A 41 1.34 29.80 33.92
CA TRP A 41 1.06 29.14 35.22
C TRP A 41 -0.44 28.88 35.49
N SER A 42 -1.26 28.77 34.44
CA SER A 42 -2.69 28.47 34.54
C SER A 42 -2.92 26.97 34.82
N PRO A 43 -4.01 26.57 35.52
CA PRO A 43 -4.32 25.16 35.74
C PRO A 43 -4.34 24.39 34.41
N ARG A 44 -3.54 23.33 34.35
CA ARG A 44 -3.40 22.48 33.17
C ARG A 44 -4.73 21.78 32.87
N SER A 45 -5.49 22.30 31.90
CA SER A 45 -6.67 21.57 31.41
C SER A 45 -6.21 20.29 30.70
N SER A 46 -6.65 19.14 31.18
CA SER A 46 -6.39 17.82 30.58
C SER A 46 -6.88 17.73 29.13
N GLU A 47 -7.84 18.59 28.76
CA GLU A 47 -8.40 18.65 27.41
C GLU A 47 -7.38 19.12 26.38
N VAL A 48 -6.51 20.09 26.72
CA VAL A 48 -5.52 20.64 25.78
C VAL A 48 -4.45 19.59 25.43
N PHE A 49 -3.99 18.81 26.41
CA PHE A 49 -3.05 17.70 26.20
C PHE A 49 -3.69 16.53 25.42
N THR A 50 -4.97 16.27 25.69
CA THR A 50 -5.74 15.25 24.95
C THR A 50 -5.86 15.65 23.48
N LYS A 51 -6.22 16.91 23.21
CA LYS A 51 -6.33 17.46 21.86
C LYS A 51 -4.99 17.45 21.11
N ASP A 52 -3.89 17.84 21.77
CA ASP A 52 -2.54 17.78 21.18
C ASP A 52 -2.18 16.37 20.71
N THR A 53 -2.34 15.39 21.59
CA THR A 53 -2.03 13.98 21.30
C THR A 53 -2.95 13.42 20.21
N ALA A 54 -4.25 13.73 20.28
CA ALA A 54 -5.24 13.23 19.34
C ALA A 54 -4.99 13.74 17.91
N LEU A 55 -4.74 15.05 17.74
CA LEU A 55 -4.50 15.63 16.42
C LEU A 55 -3.21 15.09 15.79
N ALA A 56 -2.13 14.98 16.56
CA ALA A 56 -0.88 14.40 16.07
C ALA A 56 -1.06 12.96 15.59
N ARG A 57 -1.70 12.11 16.41
CA ARG A 57 -1.97 10.69 16.07
C ARG A 57 -2.91 10.55 14.88
N ALA A 58 -4.01 11.30 14.86
CA ALA A 58 -4.98 11.24 13.78
C ALA A 58 -4.35 11.66 12.44
N SER A 59 -3.51 12.70 12.43
CA SER A 59 -2.81 13.11 11.20
C SER A 59 -1.93 11.99 10.62
N MET A 60 -1.20 11.26 11.48
CA MET A 60 -0.36 10.12 11.08
C MET A 60 -1.19 8.93 10.60
N LEU A 61 -2.31 8.63 11.26
CA LEU A 61 -3.22 7.56 10.87
C LEU A 61 -3.80 7.80 9.47
N LEU A 62 -4.28 9.02 9.20
CA LEU A 62 -4.83 9.37 7.88
C LEU A 62 -3.74 9.37 6.81
N LEU A 63 -2.52 9.78 7.13
CA LEU A 63 -1.38 9.68 6.20
C LEU A 63 -1.07 8.22 5.85
N GLY A 64 -1.09 7.34 6.85
CA GLY A 64 -0.93 5.89 6.67
C GLY A 64 -2.03 5.27 5.81
N TYR A 65 -3.30 5.65 6.01
CA TYR A 65 -4.38 5.18 5.15
C TYR A 65 -4.29 5.75 3.73
N SER A 66 -3.82 6.99 3.58
CA SER A 66 -3.65 7.60 2.26
C SER A 66 -2.70 6.78 1.38
N VAL A 67 -1.53 6.40 1.91
CA VAL A 67 -0.56 5.58 1.18
C VAL A 67 -1.11 4.18 0.89
N GLU A 68 -1.87 3.60 1.82
CA GLU A 68 -2.57 2.33 1.59
C GLU A 68 -3.50 2.42 0.37
N MET A 69 -4.31 3.48 0.28
CA MET A 69 -5.22 3.67 -0.86
C MET A 69 -4.45 3.80 -2.18
N PHE A 70 -3.35 4.55 -2.22
CA PHE A 70 -2.54 4.67 -3.45
C PHE A 70 -1.93 3.33 -3.87
N LEU A 71 -1.30 2.61 -2.94
CA LEU A 71 -0.72 1.28 -3.21
C LEU A 71 -1.78 0.30 -3.70
N LYS A 72 -2.95 0.29 -3.05
CA LYS A 72 -4.11 -0.51 -3.46
C LYS A 72 -4.60 -0.16 -4.87
N GLY A 73 -4.66 1.12 -5.20
CA GLY A 73 -4.97 1.59 -6.56
C GLY A 73 -3.97 1.11 -7.61
N GLY A 74 -2.68 1.11 -7.28
CA GLY A 74 -1.62 0.57 -8.13
C GLY A 74 -1.77 -0.94 -8.34
N VAL A 75 -2.03 -1.70 -7.27
CA VAL A 75 -2.26 -3.16 -7.34
C VAL A 75 -3.46 -3.48 -8.21
N VAL A 76 -4.56 -2.72 -8.09
CA VAL A 76 -5.74 -2.90 -8.96
C VAL A 76 -5.37 -2.70 -10.43
N LYS A 77 -4.55 -1.69 -10.77
CA LYS A 77 -4.07 -1.52 -12.15
C LYS A 77 -3.21 -2.72 -12.61
N LEU A 78 -2.30 -3.19 -11.77
CA LEU A 78 -1.44 -4.34 -12.06
C LEU A 78 -2.25 -5.59 -12.44
N TYR A 79 -3.40 -5.81 -11.79
CA TYR A 79 -4.27 -6.96 -12.03
C TYR A 79 -5.50 -6.64 -12.91
N SER A 80 -5.42 -5.61 -13.75
CA SER A 80 -6.45 -5.33 -14.76
C SER A 80 -6.72 -6.57 -15.62
N TYR A 81 -7.99 -6.79 -15.99
CA TYR A 81 -8.49 -7.96 -16.73
C TYR A 81 -8.42 -9.32 -16.01
N CYS A 82 -7.89 -9.38 -14.78
CA CYS A 82 -8.05 -10.58 -13.96
C CYS A 82 -9.46 -10.65 -13.36
N SER A 83 -9.88 -11.84 -12.91
CA SER A 83 -11.16 -12.00 -12.22
C SER A 83 -11.26 -11.12 -10.96
N GLU A 84 -12.40 -10.44 -10.79
CA GLU A 84 -12.67 -9.58 -9.62
C GLU A 84 -12.49 -10.35 -8.31
N GLU A 85 -12.90 -11.62 -8.25
CA GLU A 85 -12.74 -12.46 -7.07
C GLU A 85 -11.26 -12.68 -6.69
N MET A 86 -10.38 -12.86 -7.69
CA MET A 86 -8.94 -13.03 -7.43
C MET A 86 -8.35 -11.74 -6.89
N VAL A 87 -8.71 -10.61 -7.49
CA VAL A 87 -8.28 -9.29 -7.02
C VAL A 87 -8.76 -9.06 -5.59
N GLU A 88 -10.03 -9.30 -5.28
CA GLU A 88 -10.57 -9.11 -3.93
C GLU A 88 -9.85 -9.99 -2.88
N ARG A 89 -9.54 -11.24 -3.21
CA ARG A 89 -8.74 -12.12 -2.34
C ARG A 89 -7.34 -11.58 -2.12
N LEU A 90 -6.69 -11.13 -3.19
CA LEU A 90 -5.36 -10.55 -3.12
C LEU A 90 -5.35 -9.30 -2.24
N MET A 91 -6.31 -8.40 -2.42
CA MET A 91 -6.43 -7.16 -1.64
C MET A 91 -6.64 -7.46 -0.15
N ARG A 92 -7.44 -8.47 0.19
CA ARG A 92 -7.61 -8.93 1.58
C ARG A 92 -6.32 -9.52 2.16
N LYS A 93 -5.58 -10.30 1.38
CA LYS A 93 -4.29 -10.88 1.81
C LYS A 93 -3.24 -9.80 2.04
N LEU A 94 -3.17 -8.81 1.15
CA LEU A 94 -2.24 -7.70 1.27
C LEU A 94 -2.59 -6.82 2.47
N GLY A 95 -3.87 -6.54 2.75
CA GLY A 95 -4.26 -5.82 3.96
C GLY A 95 -3.48 -4.51 4.14
N HIS A 96 -2.67 -4.44 5.20
CA HIS A 96 -1.76 -3.32 5.52
C HIS A 96 -0.28 -3.60 5.18
N ASP A 97 0.03 -4.61 4.35
CA ASP A 97 1.38 -4.94 3.88
C ASP A 97 1.84 -3.94 2.81
N TYR A 98 2.25 -2.76 3.26
CA TYR A 98 2.62 -1.65 2.37
C TYR A 98 3.91 -1.95 1.59
N GLU A 99 4.91 -2.54 2.26
CA GLU A 99 6.15 -2.97 1.64
C GLU A 99 5.89 -4.04 0.57
N GLY A 100 5.06 -5.04 0.85
CA GLY A 100 4.69 -6.07 -0.12
C GLY A 100 3.99 -5.49 -1.35
N MET A 101 3.08 -4.52 -1.16
CA MET A 101 2.46 -3.81 -2.27
C MET A 101 3.47 -2.99 -3.08
N ALA A 102 4.34 -2.21 -2.43
CA ALA A 102 5.34 -1.39 -3.10
C ALA A 102 6.35 -2.23 -3.91
N LYS A 103 6.84 -3.34 -3.31
CA LYS A 103 7.73 -4.30 -3.99
C LYS A 103 7.07 -4.96 -5.19
N ARG A 104 5.79 -5.32 -5.05
CA ARG A 104 5.01 -5.93 -6.13
C ARG A 104 4.82 -4.97 -7.31
N LEU A 105 4.62 -3.69 -7.02
CA LEU A 105 4.55 -2.63 -8.03
C LEU A 105 5.92 -2.19 -8.56
N LYS A 106 7.03 -2.73 -8.00
CA LYS A 106 8.41 -2.32 -8.31
C LYS A 106 8.63 -0.81 -8.17
N ILE A 107 8.02 -0.20 -7.15
CA ILE A 107 8.29 1.19 -6.79
C ILE A 107 9.75 1.29 -6.35
N LYS A 108 10.50 2.22 -6.94
CA LYS A 108 11.89 2.51 -6.55
C LYS A 108 11.87 3.34 -5.27
N LEU A 109 12.09 2.67 -4.15
CA LEU A 109 12.24 3.27 -2.82
C LEU A 109 13.60 2.88 -2.25
N GLU A 110 14.23 3.82 -1.55
CA GLU A 110 15.46 3.57 -0.81
C GLU A 110 15.16 2.73 0.46
N PRO A 111 16.17 2.05 1.06
CA PRO A 111 15.97 1.24 2.25
C PRO A 111 15.30 2.00 3.41
N ASP A 112 15.70 3.25 3.66
CA ASP A 112 15.12 4.09 4.71
C ASP A 112 13.66 4.47 4.41
N GLN A 113 13.29 4.58 3.14
CA GLN A 113 11.91 4.81 2.71
C GLN A 113 11.04 3.57 2.93
N PHE A 114 11.58 2.37 2.74
CA PHE A 114 10.88 1.13 3.11
C PHE A 114 10.66 1.04 4.63
N GLU A 115 11.66 1.41 5.44
CA GLU A 115 11.50 1.47 6.90
C GLU A 115 10.41 2.47 7.31
N GLN A 116 10.39 3.65 6.69
CA GLN A 116 9.35 4.66 6.91
C GLN A 116 7.96 4.15 6.52
N LEU A 117 7.85 3.45 5.38
CA LEU A 117 6.60 2.86 4.90
C LEU A 117 6.07 1.79 5.87
N ASN A 118 6.96 0.95 6.40
CA ASN A 118 6.62 -0.02 7.43
C ASN A 118 6.21 0.63 8.75
N GLY A 119 6.86 1.73 9.14
CA GLY A 119 6.46 2.53 10.29
C GLY A 119 5.03 3.08 10.17
N LEU A 120 4.64 3.54 8.97
CA LEU A 120 3.26 3.96 8.69
C LEU A 120 2.28 2.79 8.77
N SER A 121 2.63 1.62 8.23
CA SER A 121 1.79 0.41 8.35
C SER A 121 1.54 0.04 9.81
N GLN A 122 2.59 0.00 10.63
CA GLN A 122 2.47 -0.29 12.06
C GLN A 122 1.63 0.75 12.79
N SER A 123 1.77 2.04 12.43
CA SER A 123 0.94 3.11 12.99
C SER A 123 -0.55 2.89 12.69
N VAL A 124 -0.89 2.42 11.49
CA VAL A 124 -2.26 2.09 11.07
C VAL A 124 -2.80 0.84 11.74
N VAL A 125 -1.97 -0.17 12.00
CA VAL A 125 -2.43 -1.43 12.61
C VAL A 125 -2.57 -1.30 14.13
N ASN A 126 -1.60 -0.65 14.78
CA ASN A 126 -1.43 -0.68 16.23
C ASN A 126 -1.40 0.74 16.82
N ASP A 127 -0.34 1.49 16.55
CA ASP A 127 0.12 2.58 17.44
C ASP A 127 -0.77 3.82 17.46
N ALA A 128 -1.58 4.05 16.42
CA ALA A 128 -2.55 5.14 16.38
C ALA A 128 -3.99 4.70 16.69
N ARG A 129 -4.26 3.39 16.79
CA ARG A 129 -5.62 2.85 17.00
C ARG A 129 -5.84 2.28 18.40
N TYR A 130 -4.80 1.73 19.01
CA TYR A 130 -4.90 1.11 20.33
C TYR A 130 -3.91 1.78 21.29
N PRO A 131 -4.24 1.84 22.59
CA PRO A 131 -3.24 2.16 23.62
C PRO A 131 -2.02 1.25 23.47
N ALA A 132 -0.83 1.76 23.79
CA ALA A 132 0.39 0.96 23.78
C ALA A 132 0.17 -0.31 24.60
N THR A 133 0.36 -1.49 23.99
CA THR A 133 0.18 -2.75 24.70
C THR A 133 1.47 -3.02 25.49
N PRO A 134 1.42 -3.17 26.82
CA PRO A 134 2.62 -3.46 27.59
C PRO A 134 3.19 -4.81 27.13
N SER A 135 4.43 -4.82 26.63
CA SER A 135 5.16 -6.06 26.39
C SER A 135 6.01 -6.38 27.62
N LEU A 136 6.06 -7.64 28.04
CA LEU A 136 6.82 -8.11 29.22
C LEU A 136 8.29 -7.65 29.22
N ASP A 137 8.89 -7.45 28.04
CA ASP A 137 10.32 -7.15 27.86
C ASP A 137 10.66 -5.66 27.65
N LYS A 138 9.69 -4.75 27.65
CA LYS A 138 9.94 -3.31 27.42
C LYS A 138 9.09 -2.44 28.32
N ASN A 139 9.71 -1.43 28.91
CA ASN A 139 9.04 -0.46 29.74
C ASN A 139 7.91 0.26 28.95
N PHE A 140 6.67 0.16 29.45
CA PHE A 140 5.47 0.78 28.87
C PHE A 140 5.63 2.28 28.59
N PHE A 141 6.31 3.00 29.50
CA PHE A 141 6.55 4.43 29.35
C PHE A 141 7.52 4.74 28.21
N GLU A 142 8.53 3.91 28.00
CA GLU A 142 9.47 4.08 26.89
C GLU A 142 8.80 3.86 25.53
N GLN A 143 7.89 2.89 25.42
CA GLN A 143 7.12 2.67 24.20
C GLN A 143 6.20 3.85 23.91
N THR A 144 5.46 4.30 24.91
CA THR A 144 4.54 5.44 24.79
C THR A 144 5.30 6.71 24.41
N ASN A 145 6.47 6.94 24.99
CA ASN A 145 7.33 8.09 24.66
C ASN A 145 7.87 8.01 23.23
N LYS A 146 8.29 6.84 22.76
CA LYS A 146 8.76 6.64 21.38
C LYS A 146 7.65 6.91 20.36
N ILE A 147 6.46 6.35 20.57
CA ILE A 147 5.29 6.58 19.69
C ILE A 147 4.92 8.06 19.67
N THR A 148 4.87 8.68 20.85
CA THR A 148 4.55 10.12 20.97
C THR A 148 5.60 10.96 20.26
N GLN A 149 6.89 10.70 20.46
CA GLN A 149 7.98 11.42 19.81
C GLN A 149 7.94 11.26 18.29
N TYR A 150 7.64 10.05 17.79
CA TYR A 150 7.49 9.81 16.36
C TYR A 150 6.34 10.64 15.77
N ASN A 151 5.17 10.61 16.42
CA ASN A 151 3.97 11.31 15.96
C ASN A 151 4.04 12.83 16.12
N HIS A 152 4.75 13.35 17.13
CA HIS A 152 4.81 14.77 17.47
C HIS A 152 6.00 15.51 16.84
N ARG A 153 6.74 14.87 15.92
CA ARG A 153 7.84 15.53 15.21
C ARG A 153 7.40 15.99 13.82
N GLN A 154 7.35 17.30 13.62
CA GLN A 154 7.00 17.90 12.33
C GLN A 154 7.91 17.45 11.18
N PRO A 155 9.26 17.42 11.34
CA PRO A 155 10.14 16.94 10.25
C PRO A 155 9.88 15.47 9.86
N ASN A 156 9.45 14.64 10.82
CA ASN A 156 9.08 13.26 10.52
C ASN A 156 7.82 13.23 9.64
N PHE A 157 6.81 14.03 9.97
CA PHE A 157 5.57 14.10 9.18
C PHE A 157 5.83 14.59 7.76
N GLU A 158 6.62 15.65 7.59
CA GLU A 158 6.95 16.21 6.28
C GLU A 158 7.69 15.21 5.39
N ARG A 159 8.67 14.49 5.96
CA ARG A 159 9.36 13.41 5.26
C ARG A 159 8.41 12.31 4.81
N LEU A 160 7.48 11.91 5.68
CA LEU A 160 6.47 10.90 5.35
C LEU A 160 5.49 11.40 4.28
N VAL A 161 5.08 12.67 4.33
CA VAL A 161 4.28 13.28 3.26
C VAL A 161 5.02 13.18 1.92
N GLY A 162 6.31 13.51 1.89
CA GLY A 162 7.13 13.37 0.68
C GLY A 162 7.15 11.94 0.14
N LEU A 163 7.28 10.95 1.02
CA LEU A 163 7.20 9.53 0.64
C LEU A 163 5.81 9.15 0.08
N VAL A 164 4.73 9.59 0.73
CA VAL A 164 3.36 9.32 0.27
C VAL A 164 3.10 9.98 -1.09
N GLU A 165 3.58 11.19 -1.30
CA GLU A 165 3.47 11.91 -2.58
C GLU A 165 4.29 11.24 -3.68
N GLN A 166 5.50 10.76 -3.39
CA GLN A 166 6.29 9.97 -4.34
C GLN A 166 5.53 8.70 -4.79
N ILE A 167 4.90 7.98 -3.86
CA ILE A 167 4.10 6.79 -4.17
C ILE A 167 2.85 7.16 -4.98
N ARG A 168 2.15 8.23 -4.58
CA ARG A 168 0.99 8.77 -5.31
C ARG A 168 1.34 9.10 -6.75
N ASP A 169 2.45 9.79 -6.97
CA ASP A 169 2.90 10.23 -8.29
C ASP A 169 3.32 9.05 -9.16
N PHE A 170 3.97 8.05 -8.58
CA PHE A 170 4.23 6.79 -9.26
C PHE A 170 2.92 6.13 -9.72
N VAL A 171 1.95 5.95 -8.80
CA VAL A 171 0.67 5.29 -9.11
C VAL A 171 -0.14 6.07 -10.14
N LYS A 172 -0.06 7.40 -10.14
CA LYS A 172 -0.71 8.26 -11.13
C LYS A 172 -0.16 8.03 -12.54
N LYS A 173 1.13 7.74 -12.69
CA LYS A 173 1.78 7.48 -13.98
C LYS A 173 1.40 6.13 -14.58
N ILE A 174 1.02 5.16 -13.75
CA ILE A 174 0.66 3.82 -14.21
C ILE A 174 -0.42 3.92 -15.28
N ASP A 175 -0.17 3.36 -16.47
CA ASP A 175 -1.10 3.35 -17.61
C ASP A 175 -1.61 4.74 -18.05
N SER A 176 -0.87 5.81 -17.75
CA SER A 176 -1.27 7.19 -18.09
C SER A 176 -0.14 8.00 -18.72
N ASP A 177 0.93 7.34 -19.14
CA ASP A 177 2.07 7.92 -19.85
C ASP A 177 2.12 7.42 -21.29
N SER A 178 1.96 8.33 -22.26
CA SER A 178 1.99 8.00 -23.69
C SER A 178 3.38 7.57 -24.17
N LEU A 179 4.45 7.93 -23.45
CA LEU A 179 5.82 7.50 -23.75
C LEU A 179 6.12 6.10 -23.19
N ASN A 180 5.28 5.58 -22.28
CA ASN A 180 5.36 4.23 -21.76
C ASN A 180 3.97 3.56 -21.83
N PRO A 181 3.44 3.30 -23.04
CA PRO A 181 2.10 2.78 -23.21
C PRO A 181 1.98 1.41 -22.56
N THR A 182 0.77 1.10 -22.12
CA THR A 182 0.44 -0.22 -21.58
C THR A 182 -0.18 -1.08 -22.65
N SER A 183 0.19 -2.36 -22.63
CA SER A 183 -0.40 -3.36 -23.48
C SER A 183 -0.80 -4.57 -22.65
N TYR A 184 -1.89 -5.18 -23.08
CA TYR A 184 -2.55 -6.29 -22.40
C TYR A 184 -2.87 -7.39 -23.41
N GLN A 185 -2.71 -8.64 -23.00
CA GLN A 185 -3.34 -9.78 -23.66
C GLN A 185 -4.09 -10.56 -22.59
N HIS A 186 -5.32 -10.95 -22.88
CA HIS A 186 -6.12 -11.75 -21.96
C HIS A 186 -6.90 -12.80 -22.74
N HIS A 187 -6.80 -14.04 -22.29
CA HIS A 187 -7.40 -15.20 -22.94
C HIS A 187 -8.11 -16.04 -21.90
N TRP A 188 -9.41 -16.26 -22.12
CA TRP A 188 -10.19 -17.25 -21.40
C TRP A 188 -10.08 -18.57 -22.15
N THR A 189 -9.79 -19.63 -21.43
CA THR A 189 -9.55 -20.97 -21.98
C THR A 189 -10.40 -21.99 -21.24
N ASP A 190 -10.58 -23.16 -21.83
CA ASP A 190 -11.35 -24.25 -21.20
C ASP A 190 -10.73 -24.73 -19.87
N TRP A 191 -9.44 -24.47 -19.67
CA TRP A 191 -8.68 -24.81 -18.46
C TRP A 191 -8.47 -23.62 -17.50
N GLY A 192 -9.00 -22.43 -17.81
CA GLY A 192 -8.91 -21.26 -16.95
C GLY A 192 -8.73 -19.94 -17.70
N TYR A 193 -7.67 -19.21 -17.36
CA TYR A 193 -7.38 -17.93 -18.01
C TYR A 193 -5.89 -17.57 -17.94
N VAL A 194 -5.46 -16.72 -18.87
CA VAL A 194 -4.16 -16.05 -18.82
C VAL A 194 -4.36 -14.57 -19.09
N VAL A 195 -3.74 -13.74 -18.26
CA VAL A 195 -3.64 -12.29 -18.44
C VAL A 195 -2.15 -11.94 -18.44
N SER A 196 -1.68 -11.33 -19.52
CA SER A 196 -0.34 -10.74 -19.57
C SER A 196 -0.45 -9.22 -19.73
N ARG A 197 0.50 -8.51 -19.11
CA ARG A 197 0.66 -7.07 -19.28
C ARG A 197 2.12 -6.68 -19.33
N TRP A 198 2.41 -5.61 -20.05
CA TRP A 198 3.72 -4.96 -20.07
C TRP A 198 3.56 -3.45 -20.33
N GLY A 199 4.57 -2.67 -19.93
CA GLY A 199 4.53 -1.21 -19.99
C GLY A 199 3.59 -0.58 -18.95
N GLY A 200 3.28 0.71 -19.12
CA GLY A 200 2.53 1.49 -18.15
C GLY A 200 3.25 1.69 -16.82
N HIS A 201 4.58 1.79 -16.81
CA HIS A 201 5.42 1.90 -15.59
C HIS A 201 5.34 0.75 -14.60
N LEU A 202 4.73 -0.38 -14.99
CA LEU A 202 4.67 -1.60 -14.17
C LEU A 202 5.56 -2.70 -14.74
N PRO A 203 6.02 -3.63 -13.89
CA PRO A 203 6.79 -4.78 -14.36
C PRO A 203 5.95 -5.63 -15.33
N PRO A 204 6.58 -6.20 -16.38
CA PRO A 204 5.94 -7.22 -17.18
C PRO A 204 5.41 -8.32 -16.27
N THR A 205 4.14 -8.65 -16.40
CA THR A 205 3.44 -9.55 -15.46
C THR A 205 2.54 -10.51 -16.21
N ILE A 206 2.55 -11.78 -15.81
CA ILE A 206 1.63 -12.81 -16.26
C ILE A 206 0.87 -13.34 -15.06
N VAL A 207 -0.45 -13.41 -15.16
CA VAL A 207 -1.34 -13.99 -14.17
C VAL A 207 -2.14 -15.07 -14.86
N PHE A 208 -2.11 -16.29 -14.32
CA PHE A 208 -2.82 -17.39 -14.94
C PHE A 208 -3.57 -18.24 -13.91
N ARG A 209 -4.63 -18.87 -14.37
CA ARG A 209 -5.32 -19.96 -13.69
C ARG A 209 -5.28 -21.19 -14.60
N HIS A 210 -4.93 -22.32 -14.02
CA HIS A 210 -4.97 -23.62 -14.67
C HIS A 210 -5.52 -24.64 -13.68
N GLU A 211 -6.57 -25.37 -14.09
CA GLU A 211 -7.26 -26.36 -13.25
C GLU A 211 -6.36 -27.57 -12.94
N ASP A 212 -5.59 -28.05 -13.92
CA ASP A 212 -4.65 -29.16 -13.69
C ASP A 212 -3.32 -28.73 -13.06
N GLN A 213 -2.64 -29.69 -12.44
CA GLN A 213 -1.23 -29.59 -12.10
C GLN A 213 -0.38 -29.90 -13.34
N LEU A 214 -0.24 -28.93 -14.25
CA LEU A 214 0.71 -29.05 -15.36
C LEU A 214 2.15 -29.12 -14.85
N SER A 215 2.98 -29.85 -15.59
CA SER A 215 4.43 -29.72 -15.48
C SER A 215 4.86 -28.31 -15.90
N LYS A 216 6.05 -27.89 -15.48
CA LYS A 216 6.56 -26.53 -15.77
C LYS A 216 6.72 -26.28 -17.27
N SER A 217 7.22 -27.26 -18.02
CA SER A 217 7.39 -27.17 -19.47
C SER A 217 6.05 -27.08 -20.19
N ASP A 218 5.05 -27.83 -19.73
CA ASP A 218 3.73 -27.82 -20.34
C ASP A 218 3.00 -26.52 -20.07
N LEU A 219 3.15 -25.96 -18.86
CA LEU A 219 2.61 -24.64 -18.53
C LEU A 219 3.25 -23.54 -19.37
N ARG A 220 4.57 -23.58 -19.57
CA ARG A 220 5.26 -22.61 -20.44
C ARG A 220 4.70 -22.66 -21.85
N ARG A 221 4.58 -23.87 -22.43
CA ARG A 221 3.98 -24.05 -23.76
C ARG A 221 2.53 -23.58 -23.80
N ALA A 222 1.75 -23.83 -22.75
CA ALA A 222 0.35 -23.39 -22.67
C ALA A 222 0.23 -21.86 -22.65
N ILE A 223 1.12 -21.16 -21.93
CA ILE A 223 1.16 -19.69 -21.91
C ILE A 223 1.63 -19.15 -23.26
N GLU A 224 2.74 -19.67 -23.81
CA GLU A 224 3.29 -19.24 -25.10
C GLU A 224 2.35 -19.54 -26.29
N ALA A 225 1.48 -20.54 -26.17
CA ALA A 225 0.46 -20.85 -27.17
C ALA A 225 -0.69 -19.84 -27.22
N VAL A 226 -0.94 -19.10 -26.12
CA VAL A 226 -2.07 -18.16 -26.02
C VAL A 226 -1.63 -16.71 -25.80
N VAL A 227 -0.35 -16.45 -25.53
CA VAL A 227 0.19 -15.10 -25.32
C VAL A 227 1.46 -14.91 -26.13
N THR A 228 1.50 -13.85 -26.93
CA THR A 228 2.73 -13.39 -27.56
C THR A 228 3.60 -12.67 -26.54
N LEU A 229 4.74 -13.26 -26.17
CA LEU A 229 5.69 -12.63 -25.25
C LEU A 229 6.58 -11.63 -25.99
N TYR A 230 6.80 -10.45 -25.40
CA TYR A 230 7.65 -9.40 -25.98
C TYR A 230 9.11 -9.48 -25.51
N ALA A 231 9.36 -10.30 -24.50
CA ALA A 231 10.65 -10.61 -23.93
C ALA A 231 10.66 -12.08 -23.50
N GLU A 232 11.82 -12.57 -23.07
CA GLU A 232 11.89 -13.89 -22.45
C GLU A 232 10.95 -13.99 -21.24
N LEU A 233 10.37 -15.17 -21.02
CA LEU A 233 9.42 -15.42 -19.94
C LEU A 233 10.00 -15.05 -18.56
N ASP A 234 11.31 -15.18 -18.39
CA ASP A 234 12.05 -14.87 -17.16
C ASP A 234 12.07 -13.36 -16.83
N CYS A 235 11.75 -12.50 -17.81
CA CYS A 235 11.55 -11.08 -17.60
C CYS A 235 10.18 -10.74 -16.97
N TYR A 236 9.26 -11.69 -16.87
CA TYR A 236 7.92 -11.49 -16.33
C TYR A 236 7.83 -11.89 -14.87
N GLN A 237 7.10 -11.10 -14.09
CA GLN A 237 6.57 -11.54 -12.81
C GLN A 237 5.38 -12.47 -13.06
N ILE A 238 5.51 -13.74 -12.70
CA ILE A 238 4.48 -14.73 -12.95
C ILE A 238 3.73 -15.02 -11.66
N TYR A 239 2.40 -15.00 -11.74
CA TYR A 239 1.51 -15.27 -10.63
C TYR A 239 0.50 -16.35 -11.01
N ARG A 240 0.39 -17.38 -10.15
CA ARG A 240 -0.63 -18.41 -10.30
C ARG A 240 -1.82 -18.10 -9.40
N ASP A 241 -3.01 -18.03 -9.96
CA ASP A 241 -4.28 -18.05 -9.23
C ASP A 241 -4.74 -19.51 -9.03
N ARG A 242 -4.72 -19.97 -7.77
CA ARG A 242 -5.01 -21.38 -7.41
C ARG A 242 -6.46 -21.63 -6.92
N GLY A 243 -7.49 -20.95 -7.42
CA GLY A 243 -8.89 -21.30 -7.06
C GLY A 243 -9.38 -22.53 -7.85
N MET A 244 -9.98 -23.61 -7.30
CA MET A 244 -10.97 -23.78 -6.19
C MET A 244 -10.47 -24.45 -4.87
N GLY A 245 -11.25 -24.32 -3.76
CA GLY A 245 -11.02 -25.02 -2.47
C GLY A 245 -10.53 -24.14 -1.29
N LYS A 246 -10.04 -24.74 -0.19
CA LYS A 246 -9.60 -24.05 1.05
C LYS A 246 -8.22 -23.35 0.93
N SER A 247 -7.42 -23.62 -0.11
CA SER A 247 -6.08 -23.01 -0.31
C SER A 247 -6.08 -21.93 -1.41
N ARG A 248 -6.94 -20.91 -1.27
CA ARG A 248 -7.11 -19.84 -2.28
C ARG A 248 -5.99 -18.81 -2.21
N ARG A 249 -5.04 -18.81 -3.15
CA ARG A 249 -3.95 -17.81 -3.17
C ARG A 249 -3.52 -17.42 -4.59
N CYS A 250 -3.17 -16.15 -4.74
CA CYS A 250 -2.39 -15.61 -5.87
C CYS A 250 -0.96 -15.45 -5.38
N GLU A 251 -0.04 -16.30 -5.86
CA GLU A 251 1.33 -16.39 -5.36
C GLU A 251 2.34 -16.24 -6.49
N PRO A 252 3.53 -15.65 -6.21
CA PRO A 252 4.64 -15.71 -7.14
C PRO A 252 4.88 -17.16 -7.55
N TRP A 253 5.00 -17.40 -8.85
CA TRP A 253 5.39 -18.68 -9.39
C TRP A 253 6.87 -18.62 -9.76
N SER A 254 7.66 -19.52 -9.18
CA SER A 254 9.09 -19.66 -9.51
C SER A 254 9.30 -20.80 -10.48
N LEU A 255 10.21 -20.60 -11.43
CA LEU A 255 10.65 -21.62 -12.38
C LEU A 255 11.55 -22.70 -11.74
N HIS A 256 12.09 -22.46 -10.54
CA HIS A 256 12.98 -23.40 -9.80
C HIS A 256 12.28 -24.63 -9.26
#